data_AF-A0A7S2PK59-F1
#
_entry.id   AF-A0A7S2PK59-F1
#
_cell.length_a   1.000
_cell.length_b   1.000
_cell.length_c   1.000
_cell.angle_alpha   90.00
_cell.angle_beta   90.00
_cell.angle_gamma   90.00
#
_symmetry.space_group_name_H-M   'P 1'
#
loop_
_entity.id
_entity.type
_entity.pdbx_description
1 polymer ?
#
loop_
_entity_poly.entity_id
_entity_poly.type
_entity_poly.pdbx_seq_one_letter_code
_entity_poly.pdbx_strand_id
1 'polypeptide(L)'
;VARSQVGLQTKEDNLHSNDLAALRKADSAVMSTITGVSCVVLASVMSGLASVYFEKTLKGSPVSMWARNLQMACFSVVIGAVGLASGPDAVRVRDKGFFHGYTATAWVAILNNVMGGFLVAMAIKFADSIVKNFSTSIAIILTSVISSLLFGTSIGLVFMVGIGLVIFAVLLYGGVLDLGTCAPSRRAASGSCADGGAS
;
A
#
# COMPACT_ATOMS: atom_id res chain seq x y z
N VAL A 1 2.10 51.46 40.84
CA VAL A 1 3.35 50.85 40.32
C VAL A 1 3.34 49.32 40.46
N ALA A 2 3.10 48.74 41.65
CA ALA A 2 3.11 47.28 41.86
C ALA A 2 2.08 46.47 41.02
N ARG A 3 0.84 46.96 40.82
CA ARG A 3 -0.17 46.25 40.00
C ARG A 3 0.16 46.21 38.49
N SER A 4 0.84 47.22 37.95
CA SER A 4 1.29 47.21 36.55
C SER A 4 2.45 46.24 36.32
N GLN A 5 3.32 46.07 37.32
CA GLN A 5 4.44 45.12 37.25
C GLN A 5 3.93 43.66 37.31
N VAL A 6 2.94 43.38 38.19
CA VAL A 6 2.29 42.05 38.25
C VAL A 6 1.57 41.70 36.95
N GLY A 7 0.90 42.67 36.31
CA GLY A 7 0.20 42.45 35.03
C GLY A 7 1.14 42.22 33.84
N LEU A 8 2.35 42.81 33.86
CA LEU A 8 3.37 42.57 32.83
C LEU A 8 4.03 41.20 33.01
N GLN A 9 4.40 40.84 34.24
CA GLN A 9 4.99 39.54 34.56
C GLN A 9 4.03 38.39 34.18
N THR A 10 2.75 38.53 34.51
CA THR A 10 1.72 37.54 34.15
C THR A 10 1.58 37.41 32.63
N LYS A 11 1.74 38.50 31.87
CA LYS A 11 1.65 38.46 30.40
C LYS A 11 2.88 37.80 29.77
N GLU A 12 4.07 38.02 30.33
CA GLU A 12 5.31 37.36 29.90
C GLU A 12 5.30 35.86 30.23
N ASP A 13 4.80 35.47 31.40
CA ASP A 13 4.68 34.06 31.81
C ASP A 13 3.68 33.28 30.93
N ASN A 14 2.55 33.89 30.60
CA ASN A 14 1.55 33.29 29.70
C ASN A 14 2.06 33.22 28.25
N LEU A 15 2.86 34.19 27.81
CA LEU A 15 3.48 34.17 26.48
C LEU A 15 4.50 33.02 26.38
N HIS A 16 5.37 32.88 27.37
CA HIS A 16 6.41 31.85 27.41
C HIS A 16 5.84 30.43 27.50
N SER A 17 4.76 30.24 28.27
CA SER A 17 4.05 28.94 28.38
C SER A 17 3.43 28.50 27.05
N ASN A 18 2.85 29.43 26.29
CA ASN A 18 2.26 29.14 24.97
C ASN A 18 3.32 28.78 23.92
N ASP A 19 4.47 29.46 23.92
CA ASP A 19 5.58 29.13 23.01
C ASP A 19 6.19 27.75 23.33
N LEU A 20 6.39 27.42 24.61
CA LEU A 20 6.85 26.09 25.03
C LEU A 20 5.88 24.97 24.64
N ALA A 21 4.57 25.23 24.70
CA ALA A 21 3.54 24.29 24.24
C ALA A 21 3.55 24.13 22.71
N ALA A 22 3.75 25.21 21.95
CA ALA A 22 3.87 25.17 20.50
C ALA A 22 5.12 24.40 20.04
N LEU A 23 6.27 24.64 20.67
CA LEU A 23 7.53 23.93 20.41
C LEU A 23 7.42 22.43 20.72
N ARG A 24 6.79 22.05 21.85
CA ARG A 24 6.52 20.64 22.19
C ARG A 24 5.61 19.94 21.19
N LYS A 25 4.60 20.65 20.67
CA LYS A 25 3.68 20.11 19.65
C LYS A 25 4.38 19.92 18.31
N ALA A 26 5.27 20.85 17.94
CA ALA A 26 6.11 20.72 16.76
C ALA A 26 7.09 19.54 16.88
N ASP A 27 7.79 19.39 17.99
CA ASP A 27 8.73 18.28 18.24
C ASP A 27 8.01 16.91 18.24
N SER A 28 6.83 16.83 18.87
CA SER A 28 5.98 15.64 18.85
C SER A 28 5.48 15.32 17.43
N ALA A 29 5.11 16.34 16.64
CA ALA A 29 4.69 16.17 15.25
C ALA A 29 5.83 15.69 14.36
N VAL A 30 7.04 16.24 14.55
CA VAL A 30 8.25 15.82 13.82
C VAL A 30 8.61 14.38 14.20
N MET A 31 8.65 14.04 15.48
CA MET A 31 8.89 12.67 15.95
C MET A 31 7.85 11.70 15.36
N SER A 32 6.56 12.05 15.41
CA SER A 32 5.49 11.22 14.84
C SER A 32 5.60 11.07 13.32
N THR A 33 6.08 12.10 12.63
CA THR A 33 6.28 12.08 11.18
C THR A 33 7.48 11.21 10.82
N ILE A 34 8.60 11.32 11.53
CA ILE A 34 9.79 10.48 11.32
C ILE A 34 9.46 9.01 11.64
N THR A 35 8.73 8.74 12.72
CA THR A 35 8.23 7.39 13.04
C THR A 35 7.29 6.88 11.96
N GLY A 36 6.37 7.72 11.46
CA GLY A 36 5.46 7.34 10.38
C GLY A 36 6.19 7.02 9.07
N VAL A 37 7.11 7.89 8.65
CA VAL A 37 7.91 7.73 7.43
C VAL A 37 8.81 6.50 7.53
N SER A 38 9.52 6.31 8.64
CA SER A 38 10.36 5.12 8.84
C SER A 38 9.54 3.82 8.84
N CYS A 39 8.36 3.82 9.47
CA CYS A 39 7.44 2.69 9.46
C CYS A 39 6.98 2.35 8.03
N VAL A 40 6.59 3.34 7.24
CA VAL A 40 6.15 3.15 5.84
C VAL A 40 7.29 2.64 4.96
N VAL A 41 8.52 3.14 5.13
CA VAL A 41 9.69 2.67 4.39
C VAL A 41 9.96 1.19 4.70
N LEU A 42 10.01 0.84 5.98
CA LEU A 42 10.22 -0.55 6.41
C LEU A 42 9.10 -1.47 5.92
N ALA A 43 7.84 -1.04 6.03
CA ALA A 43 6.69 -1.79 5.55
C ALA A 43 6.74 -1.99 4.03
N SER A 44 7.18 -0.99 3.26
CA SER A 44 7.32 -1.07 1.80
C SER A 44 8.39 -2.08 1.38
N VAL A 45 9.56 -2.05 2.05
CA VAL A 45 10.64 -3.01 1.80
C VAL A 45 10.17 -4.43 2.13
N MET A 46 9.55 -4.63 3.29
CA MET A 46 9.03 -5.94 3.70
C MET A 46 7.95 -6.46 2.74
N SER A 47 7.02 -5.59 2.32
CA SER A 47 5.96 -5.95 1.37
C SER A 47 6.50 -6.37 0.01
N GLY A 48 7.51 -5.66 -0.51
CA GLY A 48 8.21 -6.02 -1.74
C GLY A 48 8.92 -7.37 -1.66
N LEU A 49 9.69 -7.59 -0.58
CA LEU A 49 10.39 -8.86 -0.35
C LEU A 49 9.44 -10.04 -0.18
N ALA A 50 8.36 -9.86 0.60
CA ALA A 50 7.34 -10.87 0.81
C ALA A 50 6.64 -11.26 -0.50
N SER A 51 6.37 -10.29 -1.37
CA SER A 51 5.75 -10.52 -2.68
C SER A 51 6.61 -11.41 -3.59
N VAL A 52 7.92 -11.16 -3.65
CA VAL A 52 8.86 -11.96 -4.45
C VAL A 52 9.12 -13.32 -3.82
N TYR A 53 9.19 -13.40 -2.48
CA TYR A 53 9.38 -14.67 -1.77
C TYR A 53 8.18 -15.61 -1.94
N PHE A 54 6.96 -15.06 -1.87
CA PHE A 54 5.74 -15.83 -2.10
C PHE A 54 5.72 -16.38 -3.53
N GLU A 55 6.05 -15.55 -4.52
CA GLU A 55 6.17 -16.00 -5.92
C GLU A 55 7.23 -17.11 -6.09
N LYS A 56 8.43 -16.96 -5.51
CA LYS A 56 9.48 -17.97 -5.57
C LYS A 56 9.04 -19.29 -4.93
N THR A 57 8.38 -19.21 -3.78
CA THR A 57 7.88 -20.40 -3.08
C THR A 57 6.85 -21.11 -3.94
N LEU A 58 5.90 -20.39 -4.55
CA LEU A 58 4.87 -20.94 -5.42
C LEU A 58 5.42 -21.59 -6.69
N LYS A 59 6.43 -20.99 -7.31
CA LYS A 59 7.05 -21.50 -8.54
C LYS A 59 8.09 -22.61 -8.31
N GLY A 60 8.65 -22.72 -7.10
CA GLY A 60 9.75 -23.63 -6.79
C GLY A 60 9.39 -24.97 -6.14
N SER A 61 8.10 -25.33 -6.01
CA SER A 61 7.71 -26.52 -5.24
C SER A 61 6.39 -27.16 -5.70
N PRO A 62 6.25 -28.49 -5.60
CA PRO A 62 5.06 -29.22 -6.06
C PRO A 62 3.81 -29.06 -5.18
N VAL A 63 3.89 -28.30 -4.07
CA VAL A 63 2.77 -28.07 -3.16
C VAL A 63 1.75 -27.11 -3.78
N SER A 64 0.45 -27.40 -3.62
CA SER A 64 -0.62 -26.57 -4.20
C SER A 64 -0.60 -25.14 -3.64
N MET A 65 -0.73 -24.16 -4.54
CA MET A 65 -0.74 -22.73 -4.19
C MET A 65 -1.83 -22.37 -3.17
N TRP A 66 -2.94 -23.07 -3.27
CA TRP A 66 -4.08 -22.94 -2.38
C TRP A 66 -3.79 -23.40 -0.96
N ALA A 67 -3.05 -24.50 -0.78
CA ALA A 67 -2.68 -24.98 0.55
C ALA A 67 -1.79 -23.98 1.29
N ARG A 68 -0.89 -23.31 0.56
CA ARG A 68 -0.02 -22.26 1.12
C ARG A 68 -0.78 -21.00 1.48
N ASN A 69 -1.69 -20.55 0.60
CA ASN A 69 -2.54 -19.41 0.91
C ASN A 69 -3.44 -19.69 2.12
N LEU A 70 -3.96 -20.92 2.22
CA LEU A 70 -4.74 -21.36 3.37
C LEU A 70 -3.89 -21.41 4.65
N GLN A 71 -2.67 -21.93 4.59
CA GLN A 71 -1.75 -21.93 5.73
C GLN A 71 -1.48 -20.51 6.25
N MET A 72 -1.20 -19.57 5.35
CA MET A 72 -1.01 -18.16 5.70
C MET A 72 -2.29 -17.52 6.26
N ALA A 73 -3.45 -17.86 5.71
CA ALA A 73 -4.74 -17.41 6.23
C ALA A 73 -5.01 -17.93 7.64
N CYS A 74 -4.70 -19.20 7.91
CA CYS A 74 -4.81 -19.78 9.25
C CYS A 74 -3.94 -19.03 10.27
N PHE A 75 -2.68 -18.73 9.92
CA PHE A 75 -1.81 -17.92 10.78
C PHE A 75 -2.38 -16.50 11.01
N SER A 76 -2.91 -15.88 9.96
CA SER A 76 -3.54 -14.55 10.06
C SER A 76 -4.75 -14.56 11.00
N VAL A 77 -5.61 -15.58 10.92
CA VAL A 77 -6.77 -15.73 11.81
C VAL A 77 -6.33 -15.89 13.27
N VAL A 78 -5.30 -16.69 13.55
CA VAL A 78 -4.79 -16.87 14.91
C VAL A 78 -4.22 -15.57 15.47
N ILE A 79 -3.36 -14.88 14.70
CA ILE A 79 -2.78 -13.59 15.12
C ILE A 79 -3.87 -12.53 15.30
N GLY A 80 -4.85 -12.48 14.39
CA GLY A 80 -5.98 -11.56 14.48
C GLY A 80 -6.88 -11.82 15.68
N ALA A 81 -7.13 -13.09 16.01
CA ALA A 81 -7.90 -13.47 17.20
C ALA A 81 -7.17 -13.10 18.50
N VAL A 82 -5.86 -13.34 18.57
CA VAL A 82 -5.03 -12.92 19.71
C VAL A 82 -4.99 -11.39 19.81
N GLY A 83 -4.81 -10.69 18.70
CA GLY A 83 -4.83 -9.23 18.65
C GLY A 83 -6.17 -8.63 19.11
N LEU A 84 -7.29 -9.27 18.75
CA LEU A 84 -8.61 -8.86 19.22
C LEU A 84 -8.80 -9.14 20.71
N ALA A 85 -8.29 -10.28 21.21
CA ALA A 85 -8.39 -10.66 22.61
C ALA A 85 -7.51 -9.83 23.55
N SER A 86 -6.35 -9.37 23.07
CA SER A 86 -5.41 -8.52 23.82
C SER A 86 -5.64 -7.02 23.59
N GLY A 87 -6.48 -6.65 22.62
CA GLY A 87 -6.75 -5.27 22.26
C GLY A 87 -7.77 -4.57 23.16
N PRO A 88 -7.87 -3.23 23.08
CA PRO A 88 -8.83 -2.44 23.86
C PRO A 88 -10.29 -2.77 23.54
N ASP A 89 -10.57 -3.34 22.37
CA ASP A 89 -11.90 -3.76 21.94
C ASP A 89 -12.33 -5.13 22.47
N ALA A 90 -11.45 -5.87 23.15
CA ALA A 90 -11.74 -7.21 23.69
C ALA A 90 -12.95 -7.21 24.63
N VAL A 91 -13.06 -6.18 25.47
CA VAL A 91 -14.17 -6.01 26.42
C VAL A 91 -15.48 -5.83 25.66
N ARG A 92 -15.48 -4.99 24.62
CA ARG A 92 -16.66 -4.69 23.81
C ARG A 92 -17.15 -5.91 23.03
N VAL A 93 -16.23 -6.75 22.55
CA VAL A 93 -16.55 -8.02 21.88
C VAL A 93 -17.11 -9.06 22.86
N ARG A 94 -16.60 -9.12 24.09
CA ARG A 94 -17.12 -10.04 25.12
C ARG A 94 -18.53 -9.66 25.58
N ASP A 95 -18.81 -8.37 25.71
CA ASP A 95 -20.09 -7.89 26.23
C ASP A 95 -21.21 -7.88 25.17
N LYS A 96 -20.89 -7.52 23.93
CA LYS A 96 -21.89 -7.32 22.86
C LYS A 96 -21.90 -8.45 21.82
N GLY A 97 -20.89 -9.30 21.83
CA GLY A 97 -20.67 -10.34 20.82
C GLY A 97 -19.89 -9.85 19.60
N PHE A 98 -19.21 -10.78 18.92
CA PHE A 98 -18.32 -10.49 17.80
C PHE A 98 -19.02 -9.85 16.58
N PHE A 99 -20.26 -10.24 16.30
CA PHE A 99 -21.01 -9.78 15.13
C PHE A 99 -21.88 -8.54 15.42
N HIS A 100 -21.68 -7.90 16.58
CA HIS A 100 -22.47 -6.73 16.94
C HIS A 100 -22.10 -5.51 16.09
N GLY A 101 -23.08 -4.93 15.39
CA GLY A 101 -22.88 -3.77 14.52
C GLY A 101 -22.44 -4.12 13.09
N TYR A 102 -22.49 -5.38 12.67
CA TYR A 102 -22.28 -5.76 11.28
C TYR A 102 -23.45 -5.29 10.41
N THR A 103 -23.21 -4.23 9.64
CA THR A 103 -24.16 -3.70 8.65
C THR A 103 -24.03 -4.46 7.32
N ALA A 104 -25.04 -4.32 6.45
CA ALA A 104 -24.97 -4.86 5.08
C ALA A 104 -23.73 -4.34 4.31
N THR A 105 -23.31 -3.10 4.56
CA THR A 105 -22.09 -2.52 3.98
C THR A 105 -20.82 -3.19 4.48
N ALA A 106 -20.77 -3.63 5.74
CA ALA A 106 -19.65 -4.41 6.27
C ALA A 106 -19.53 -5.77 5.56
N TRP A 107 -20.66 -6.45 5.33
CA TRP A 107 -20.68 -7.69 4.56
C TRP A 107 -20.20 -7.51 3.12
N VAL A 108 -20.64 -6.46 2.44
CA VAL A 108 -20.17 -6.12 1.08
C VAL A 108 -18.66 -5.83 1.09
N ALA A 109 -18.15 -5.08 2.07
CA ALA A 109 -16.72 -4.79 2.19
C ALA A 109 -15.89 -6.06 2.43
N ILE A 110 -16.38 -7.00 3.25
CA ILE A 110 -15.74 -8.29 3.49
C ILE A 110 -15.70 -9.11 2.20
N LEU A 111 -16.83 -9.24 1.50
CA LEU A 111 -16.90 -9.96 0.24
C LEU A 111 -15.96 -9.35 -0.82
N ASN A 112 -15.93 -8.01 -0.92
CA ASN A 112 -15.03 -7.32 -1.83
C ASN A 112 -13.55 -7.58 -1.50
N ASN A 113 -13.16 -7.60 -0.23
CA ASN A 113 -11.80 -7.93 0.18
C ASN A 113 -11.44 -9.40 -0.15
N VAL A 114 -12.36 -10.34 0.10
CA VAL A 114 -12.16 -11.75 -0.24
C VAL A 114 -12.00 -11.94 -1.74
N MET A 115 -12.87 -11.30 -2.55
CA MET A 115 -12.77 -11.33 -4.01
C MET A 115 -11.47 -10.71 -4.51
N GLY A 116 -11.02 -9.59 -3.92
CA GLY A 116 -9.75 -8.96 -4.27
C GLY A 116 -8.55 -9.86 -3.97
N GLY A 117 -8.52 -10.49 -2.79
CA GLY A 117 -7.49 -11.47 -2.45
C GLY A 117 -7.49 -12.68 -3.38
N PHE A 118 -8.68 -13.13 -3.79
CA PHE A 118 -8.82 -14.23 -4.73
C PHE A 118 -8.33 -13.88 -6.14
N LEU A 119 -8.65 -12.67 -6.63
CA LEU A 119 -8.17 -12.15 -7.90
C LEU A 119 -6.65 -12.09 -7.95
N VAL A 120 -6.01 -11.62 -6.87
CA VAL A 120 -4.54 -11.56 -6.78
C VAL A 120 -3.92 -12.96 -6.75
N ALA A 121 -4.51 -13.92 -6.03
CA ALA A 121 -4.04 -15.30 -6.02
C ALA A 121 -4.13 -15.96 -7.41
N MET A 122 -5.22 -15.72 -8.14
CA MET A 122 -5.35 -16.17 -9.53
C MET A 122 -4.36 -15.47 -10.46
N ALA A 123 -4.17 -14.16 -10.31
CA ALA A 123 -3.20 -13.40 -11.12
C ALA A 123 -1.77 -13.95 -10.93
N ILE A 124 -1.36 -14.33 -9.71
CA ILE A 124 -0.04 -14.93 -9.47
C ILE A 124 0.07 -16.34 -10.07
N LYS A 125 -1.05 -17.09 -10.15
CA LYS A 125 -1.08 -18.40 -10.81
C LYS A 125 -0.85 -18.29 -12.32
N PHE A 126 -1.28 -17.20 -12.95
CA PHE A 126 -1.26 -17.04 -14.40
C PHE A 126 -0.25 -16.00 -14.92
N ALA A 127 0.29 -15.13 -14.07
CA ALA A 127 1.18 -14.04 -14.46
C ALA A 127 2.36 -13.86 -13.49
N ASP A 128 3.49 -13.39 -14.01
CA ASP A 128 4.66 -13.02 -13.22
C ASP A 128 4.36 -11.80 -12.32
N SER A 129 4.97 -11.74 -11.13
CA SER A 129 4.71 -10.67 -10.15
C SER A 129 5.02 -9.26 -10.66
N ILE A 130 5.86 -9.14 -11.69
CA ILE A 130 6.21 -7.88 -12.33
C ILE A 130 5.02 -7.33 -13.13
N VAL A 131 4.37 -8.17 -13.95
CA VAL A 131 3.20 -7.78 -14.76
C VAL A 131 2.03 -7.37 -13.87
N LYS A 132 1.88 -8.02 -12.71
CA LYS A 132 0.92 -7.62 -11.67
C LYS A 132 1.14 -6.17 -11.22
N ASN A 133 2.38 -5.78 -10.94
CA ASN A 133 2.68 -4.43 -10.46
C ASN A 133 2.44 -3.36 -11.55
N PHE A 134 2.69 -3.69 -12.82
CA PHE A 134 2.31 -2.82 -13.95
C PHE A 134 0.80 -2.67 -14.08
N SER A 135 0.05 -3.77 -14.00
CA SER A 135 -1.41 -3.77 -14.07
C SER A 135 -2.02 -2.91 -12.95
N THR A 136 -1.53 -3.06 -11.71
CA THR A 136 -1.97 -2.23 -10.58
C THR A 136 -1.71 -0.74 -10.83
N SER A 137 -0.56 -0.39 -11.39
CA SER A 137 -0.22 1.01 -11.68
C SER A 137 -1.17 1.63 -12.71
N ILE A 138 -1.47 0.90 -13.80
CA ILE A 138 -2.44 1.32 -14.82
C ILE A 138 -3.85 1.42 -14.22
N ALA A 139 -4.24 0.46 -13.37
CA ALA A 139 -5.54 0.47 -12.70
C ALA A 139 -5.71 1.69 -11.78
N ILE A 140 -4.66 2.12 -11.07
CA ILE A 140 -4.68 3.35 -10.25
C ILE A 140 -4.91 4.58 -11.13
N ILE A 141 -4.24 4.69 -12.28
CA ILE A 141 -4.45 5.80 -13.22
C ILE A 141 -5.88 5.81 -13.75
N LEU A 142 -6.40 4.66 -14.20
CA LEU A 142 -7.77 4.55 -14.70
C LEU A 142 -8.79 4.92 -13.64
N THR A 143 -8.62 4.40 -12.42
CA THR A 143 -9.49 4.71 -11.28
C THR A 143 -9.46 6.21 -10.96
N SER A 144 -8.28 6.82 -11.06
CA SER A 144 -8.09 8.26 -10.87
C SER A 144 -8.84 9.09 -11.89
N VAL A 145 -8.77 8.73 -13.17
CA VAL A 145 -9.48 9.41 -14.26
C VAL A 145 -11.00 9.26 -14.08
N ILE A 146 -11.48 8.04 -13.86
CA ILE A 146 -12.90 7.74 -13.64
C ILE A 146 -13.44 8.51 -12.42
N SER A 147 -12.68 8.53 -11.33
CA SER A 147 -13.04 9.27 -10.12
C SER A 147 -13.18 10.77 -10.40
N SER A 148 -12.26 11.35 -11.18
CA SER A 148 -12.37 12.78 -11.54
C SER A 148 -13.60 13.11 -12.38
N LEU A 149 -14.00 12.20 -13.28
CA LEU A 149 -15.15 12.40 -14.16
C LEU A 149 -16.49 12.22 -13.41
N LEU A 150 -16.57 11.26 -12.48
CA LEU A 150 -17.79 10.98 -11.72
C LEU A 150 -18.01 11.92 -10.55
N PHE A 151 -16.95 12.32 -9.83
CA PHE A 151 -17.06 13.15 -8.63
C PHE A 151 -16.85 14.64 -8.89
N GLY A 152 -16.43 15.04 -10.11
CA GLY A 152 -16.27 16.44 -10.50
C GLY A 152 -15.23 17.22 -9.67
N THR A 153 -14.37 16.52 -8.93
CA THR A 153 -13.38 17.11 -8.04
C THR A 153 -12.27 17.78 -8.84
N SER A 154 -11.98 19.05 -8.55
CA SER A 154 -10.87 19.80 -9.16
C SER A 154 -9.53 19.09 -8.94
N ILE A 155 -9.05 18.40 -9.97
CA ILE A 155 -7.79 17.67 -9.96
C ILE A 155 -6.65 18.69 -9.84
N GLY A 156 -5.85 18.57 -8.77
CA GLY A 156 -4.68 19.43 -8.58
C GLY A 156 -3.58 19.17 -9.61
N LEU A 157 -2.83 20.20 -9.99
CA LEU A 157 -1.73 20.09 -10.98
C LEU A 157 -0.67 19.04 -10.60
N VAL A 158 -0.38 18.90 -9.30
CA VAL A 158 0.58 17.90 -8.79
C VAL A 158 0.13 16.47 -9.10
N PHE A 159 -1.17 16.20 -9.12
CA PHE A 159 -1.72 14.90 -9.46
C PHE A 159 -1.61 14.61 -10.95
N MET A 160 -1.85 15.61 -11.80
CA MET A 160 -1.67 15.50 -13.26
C MET A 160 -0.20 15.21 -13.62
N VAL A 161 0.75 15.90 -12.96
CA VAL A 161 2.18 15.61 -13.10
C VAL A 161 2.51 14.19 -12.65
N GLY A 162 1.93 13.75 -11.53
CA GLY A 162 2.07 12.38 -11.04
C GLY A 162 1.58 11.32 -12.04
N ILE A 163 0.39 11.51 -12.63
CA ILE A 163 -0.15 10.62 -13.66
C ILE A 163 0.77 10.60 -14.89
N GLY A 164 1.23 11.77 -15.35
CA GLY A 164 2.16 11.89 -16.48
C GLY A 164 3.46 11.13 -16.24
N LEU A 165 4.02 11.21 -15.03
CA LEU A 165 5.24 10.49 -14.65
C LEU A 165 5.04 8.96 -14.65
N VAL A 166 3.89 8.48 -14.14
CA VAL A 166 3.59 7.04 -14.15
C VAL A 166 3.40 6.52 -15.59
N ILE A 167 2.69 7.27 -16.44
CA ILE A 167 2.54 6.92 -17.86
C ILE A 167 3.90 6.88 -18.55
N PHE A 168 4.77 7.86 -18.30
CA PHE A 168 6.13 7.89 -18.85
C PHE A 168 6.94 6.66 -18.42
N ALA A 169 6.88 6.28 -17.14
CA ALA A 169 7.58 5.10 -16.62
C ALA A 169 7.07 3.78 -17.24
N VAL A 170 5.75 3.64 -17.44
CA VAL A 170 5.15 2.47 -18.09
C VAL A 170 5.58 2.36 -19.55
N LEU A 171 5.61 3.48 -20.29
CA LEU A 171 6.04 3.49 -21.69
C LEU A 171 7.54 3.16 -21.84
N LEU A 172 8.36 3.65 -20.91
CA LEU A 172 9.79 3.34 -20.85
C LEU A 172 10.03 1.85 -20.53
N TYR A 173 9.31 1.29 -19.56
CA TYR A 173 9.41 -0.14 -19.25
C TYR A 173 8.84 -1.04 -20.35
N GLY A 174 7.76 -0.61 -21.01
CA GLY A 174 7.15 -1.31 -22.12
C GLY A 174 8.00 -1.36 -23.39
N GLY A 175 9.12 -0.62 -23.44
CA GLY A 175 10.01 -0.53 -24.60
C GLY A 175 9.40 0.21 -25.78
N VAL A 176 8.31 0.95 -25.57
CA VAL A 176 7.65 1.76 -26.62
C VAL A 176 8.40 3.08 -26.84
N LEU A 177 9.15 3.53 -25.82
CA LEU A 177 10.04 4.67 -25.90
C LEU A 177 11.50 4.19 -25.97
N ASP A 178 11.96 3.86 -27.17
CA ASP A 178 13.35 3.47 -27.43
C ASP A 178 14.24 4.73 -27.42
N LEU A 179 14.59 5.21 -26.22
CA LEU A 179 15.53 6.33 -26.03
C LEU A 179 16.98 5.89 -26.26
N GLY A 180 17.28 5.21 -27.37
CA GLY A 180 18.65 4.99 -27.89
C GLY A 180 19.70 4.42 -26.93
N THR A 181 19.33 3.95 -25.74
CA THR A 181 20.24 3.33 -24.80
C THR A 181 20.39 1.88 -25.19
N CYS A 182 21.60 1.50 -25.62
CA CYS A 182 22.00 0.10 -25.79
C CYS A 182 21.93 -0.64 -24.45
N ALA A 183 20.72 -0.99 -24.00
CA ALA A 183 20.51 -2.01 -22.99
C ALA A 183 20.44 -3.36 -23.72
N PRO A 184 21.24 -4.37 -23.33
CA PRO A 184 21.24 -5.65 -24.00
C PRO A 184 19.84 -6.28 -23.86
N SER A 185 19.19 -6.45 -25.01
CA SER A 185 17.94 -7.17 -25.16
C SER A 185 18.10 -8.56 -24.55
N ARG A 186 17.46 -8.78 -23.40
CA ARG A 186 17.25 -10.13 -22.85
C ARG A 186 16.02 -10.82 -23.48
N ARG A 187 15.55 -10.31 -24.63
CA ARG A 187 14.57 -10.97 -25.52
C ARG A 187 15.29 -11.44 -26.79
N ALA A 188 16.14 -12.45 -26.63
CA ALA A 188 16.63 -13.25 -27.75
C ALA A 188 17.07 -14.64 -27.24
N ALA A 189 16.22 -15.29 -26.45
CA ALA A 189 16.45 -16.68 -26.03
C ALA A 189 15.15 -17.43 -25.74
N SER A 190 14.10 -17.23 -26.56
CA SER A 190 13.00 -18.20 -26.65
C SER A 190 12.13 -17.86 -27.86
N GLY A 191 12.38 -18.52 -28.99
CA GLY A 191 11.47 -18.50 -30.14
C GLY A 191 12.07 -17.95 -31.43
N SER A 192 12.99 -18.70 -32.04
CA SER A 192 13.00 -18.93 -33.50
C SER A 192 14.01 -20.02 -33.84
N CYS A 193 13.59 -21.28 -33.74
CA CYS A 193 14.09 -22.32 -34.64
C CYS A 193 12.84 -22.88 -35.32
N ALA A 194 12.38 -22.20 -36.37
CA ALA A 194 11.42 -22.73 -37.32
C ALA A 194 12.18 -23.05 -38.63
N ASP A 195 11.93 -24.25 -39.14
CA ASP A 195 12.17 -24.76 -40.50
C ASP A 195 13.63 -24.75 -41.03
N GLY A 196 14.10 -25.72 -41.80
CA GLY A 196 13.47 -26.83 -42.51
C GLY A 196 14.37 -27.16 -43.71
N GLY A 197 14.64 -28.45 -43.92
CA GLY A 197 15.04 -29.06 -45.20
C GLY A 197 16.34 -28.63 -45.89
N ALA A 198 17.31 -29.53 -45.96
CA ALA A 198 18.16 -29.68 -47.14
C ALA A 198 18.75 -31.11 -47.20
N SER A 199 18.33 -31.83 -48.26
CA SER A 199 18.98 -32.98 -48.94
C SER A 199 19.10 -34.33 -48.24
#